data_AF-A0A222XBA7-F1
#
_entry.id   AF-A0A222XBA7-F1
#
_cell.length_a   1.000
_cell.length_b   1.000
_cell.length_c   1.000
_cell.angle_alpha   90.00
_cell.angle_beta   90.00
_cell.angle_gamma   90.00
#
_symmetry.space_group_name_H-M   'P 1'
#
loop_
_entity.id
_entity.type
_entity.pdbx_description
1 polymer ?
#
loop_
_entity_poly.entity_id
_entity_poly.type
_entity_poly.pdbx_seq_one_letter_code
_entity_poly.pdbx_strand_id
1 'polypeptide(L)'
;MPTPTKGPRLGGGPAHERLILANLATSLFEHGRITTTEAKAKRLRPLAERLITFAKRGDLHARRRVLTVVKDKSVVHTLFTEIAPALAERNGGYTRITKIGPRKGDNAPLAVIEIVREPLSPKQAVVKEATKATAKAAPKAEKVEDAKVEEAVAEDVVEDAPVADEAPAEDKADDKA
;
A
#
# COMPACT_ATOMS: atom_id res chain seq x y z
N MET A 1 10.74 5.65 -2.03
CA MET A 1 10.20 6.83 -1.31
C MET A 1 8.67 6.87 -1.48
N PRO A 2 7.92 7.62 -0.66
CA PRO A 2 6.58 8.08 -1.04
C PRO A 2 6.63 8.95 -2.30
N THR A 3 5.47 9.25 -2.89
CA THR A 3 5.36 10.09 -4.09
C THR A 3 6.03 11.45 -3.87
N PRO A 4 6.97 11.88 -4.74
CA PRO A 4 7.63 13.18 -4.61
C PRO A 4 6.59 14.32 -4.65
N THR A 5 6.80 15.39 -3.87
CA THR A 5 5.93 16.56 -4.02
C THR A 5 6.14 17.24 -5.37
N LYS A 6 5.06 17.78 -5.92
CA LYS A 6 5.08 18.91 -6.86
C LYS A 6 5.30 20.19 -6.04
N GLY A 7 6.05 21.17 -6.56
CA GLY A 7 6.36 22.42 -5.84
C GLY A 7 7.43 22.29 -4.73
N PRO A 8 7.57 23.33 -3.88
CA PRO A 8 8.66 23.46 -2.90
C PRO A 8 8.74 22.35 -1.83
N ARG A 9 9.96 22.15 -1.31
CA ARG A 9 10.33 21.12 -0.33
C ARG A 9 10.25 21.65 1.10
N LEU A 10 9.88 20.80 2.06
CA LEU A 10 9.97 21.16 3.48
C LEU A 10 11.43 21.41 3.88
N GLY A 11 11.71 22.54 4.53
CA GLY A 11 13.08 22.91 4.91
C GLY A 11 13.97 23.38 3.75
N GLY A 12 13.38 23.77 2.63
CA GLY A 12 14.08 24.37 1.47
C GLY A 12 14.72 23.35 0.53
N GLY A 13 15.37 22.30 1.06
CA GLY A 13 16.10 21.31 0.26
C GLY A 13 15.63 19.87 0.45
N PRO A 14 15.83 18.98 -0.56
CA PRO A 14 15.38 17.59 -0.51
C PRO A 14 16.13 16.73 0.52
N ALA A 15 17.36 17.11 0.91
CA ALA A 15 18.07 16.48 2.01
C ALA A 15 17.44 16.85 3.37
N HIS A 16 17.11 18.12 3.57
CA HIS A 16 16.48 18.61 4.80
C HIS A 16 15.06 18.07 4.96
N GLU A 17 14.26 17.98 3.89
CA GLU A 17 12.94 17.33 3.90
C GLU A 17 13.02 15.88 4.42
N ARG A 18 14.02 15.10 4.00
CA ARG A 18 14.23 13.72 4.47
C ARG A 18 14.55 13.67 5.97
N LEU A 19 15.41 14.56 6.47
CA LEU A 19 15.77 14.63 7.89
C LEU A 19 14.59 15.07 8.77
N ILE A 20 13.82 16.08 8.33
CA ILE A 20 12.60 16.53 9.01
C ILE A 20 11.60 15.37 9.12
N LEU A 21 11.36 14.63 8.04
CA LEU A 21 10.41 13.52 8.03
C LEU A 21 10.91 12.29 8.80
N ALA A 22 12.21 12.03 8.82
CA ALA A 22 12.81 10.98 9.65
C ALA A 22 12.63 11.28 11.14
N ASN A 23 12.98 12.51 11.59
CA ASN A 23 12.84 12.92 12.98
C ASN A 23 11.36 12.90 13.42
N LEU A 24 10.46 13.43 12.59
CA LEU A 24 9.01 13.39 12.87
C LEU A 24 8.44 11.96 12.91
N ALA A 25 8.99 11.02 12.13
CA ALA A 25 8.60 9.61 12.21
C ALA A 25 9.09 8.97 13.52
N THR A 26 10.32 9.28 13.95
CA THR A 26 10.88 8.82 15.23
C THR A 26 9.99 9.27 16.39
N SER A 27 9.74 10.57 16.55
CA SER A 27 8.90 11.09 17.65
C SER A 27 7.44 10.63 17.59
N LEU A 28 6.90 10.34 16.39
CA LEU A 28 5.55 9.75 16.25
C LEU A 28 5.50 8.31 16.78
N PHE A 29 6.54 7.50 16.58
CA PHE A 29 6.59 6.14 17.11
C PHE A 29 6.97 6.10 18.60
N GLU A 30 7.80 7.04 19.05
CA GLU A 30 8.22 7.20 20.45
C GLU A 30 7.06 7.65 21.35
N HIS A 31 6.28 8.66 20.95
CA HIS A 31 5.20 9.21 21.77
C HIS A 31 3.79 8.76 21.35
N GLY A 32 3.65 8.10 20.20
CA GLY A 32 2.37 7.69 19.60
C GLY A 32 1.49 8.84 19.05
N ARG A 33 1.75 10.08 19.46
CA ARG A 33 0.95 11.28 19.16
C ARG A 33 1.83 12.53 19.16
N ILE A 34 1.83 13.32 18.08
CA ILE A 34 2.59 14.58 17.98
C ILE A 34 1.78 15.71 17.33
N THR A 35 1.97 16.94 17.82
CA THR A 35 1.40 18.17 17.23
C THR A 35 2.39 18.79 16.24
N THR A 36 1.94 19.09 15.03
CA THR A 36 2.79 19.72 14.00
C THR A 36 1.94 20.56 13.03
N THR A 37 2.52 21.13 11.97
CA THR A 37 1.73 21.85 10.95
C THR A 37 1.01 20.86 10.03
N GLU A 38 -0.18 21.20 9.52
CA GLU A 38 -0.98 20.32 8.65
C GLU A 38 -0.18 19.85 7.43
N ALA A 39 0.67 20.71 6.87
CA ALA A 39 1.59 20.37 5.78
C ALA A 39 2.62 19.29 6.18
N LYS A 40 3.25 19.40 7.36
CA LYS A 40 4.18 18.38 7.88
C LYS A 40 3.47 17.06 8.16
N ALA A 41 2.30 17.09 8.80
CA ALA A 41 1.49 15.90 9.08
C ALA A 41 1.10 15.15 7.78
N LYS A 42 0.60 15.87 6.76
CA LYS A 42 0.26 15.30 5.45
C LYS A 42 1.46 14.67 4.73
N ARG A 43 2.67 15.22 4.87
CA ARG A 43 3.91 14.64 4.32
C ARG A 43 4.40 13.43 5.10
N LEU A 44 4.17 13.39 6.41
CA LEU A 44 4.60 12.29 7.28
C LEU A 44 3.81 11.00 7.04
N ARG A 45 2.48 11.09 6.87
CA ARG A 45 1.59 9.93 6.66
C ARG A 45 2.13 8.86 5.70
N PRO A 46 2.42 9.14 4.42
CA PRO A 46 2.85 8.12 3.46
C PRO A 46 4.27 7.57 3.71
N LEU A 47 5.03 8.16 4.64
CA LEU A 47 6.27 7.57 5.17
C LEU A 47 5.96 6.67 6.38
N ALA A 48 5.25 7.20 7.38
CA ALA A 48 4.90 6.48 8.61
C ALA A 48 4.07 5.20 8.34
N GLU A 49 3.04 5.30 7.49
CA GLU A 49 2.20 4.15 7.10
C GLU A 49 3.03 3.04 6.40
N ARG A 50 4.11 3.40 5.69
CA ARG A 50 5.04 2.42 5.07
C ARG A 50 6.01 1.80 6.08
N LEU A 51 6.52 2.59 7.03
CA LEU A 51 7.38 2.08 8.11
C LEU A 51 6.61 1.08 9.00
N ILE A 52 5.34 1.37 9.31
CA ILE A 52 4.44 0.42 10.00
C ILE A 52 4.18 -0.82 9.12
N THR A 53 3.98 -0.66 7.80
CA THR A 53 3.79 -1.81 6.88
C THR A 53 5.03 -2.71 6.82
N PHE A 54 6.24 -2.14 6.88
CA PHE A 54 7.48 -2.92 7.02
C PHE A 54 7.56 -3.59 8.39
N ALA A 55 7.23 -2.88 9.47
CA ALA A 55 7.26 -3.44 10.82
C ALA A 55 6.32 -4.65 10.99
N LYS A 56 5.11 -4.57 10.40
CA LYS A 56 4.13 -5.67 10.32
C LYS A 56 4.61 -6.91 9.56
N ARG A 57 5.66 -6.81 8.73
CA ARG A 57 6.29 -7.97 8.08
C ARG A 57 7.23 -8.72 9.03
N GLY A 58 7.76 -8.06 10.07
CA GLY A 58 8.63 -8.65 11.09
C GLY A 58 10.06 -9.02 10.64
N ASP A 59 10.28 -9.23 9.33
CA ASP A 59 11.53 -9.79 8.79
C ASP A 59 12.78 -8.91 9.01
N LEU A 60 13.94 -9.57 8.97
CA LEU A 60 15.24 -8.92 9.17
C LEU A 60 15.55 -7.89 8.07
N HIS A 61 15.01 -8.07 6.86
CA HIS A 61 15.11 -7.09 5.78
C HIS A 61 14.34 -5.81 6.14
N ALA A 62 13.09 -5.89 6.59
CA ALA A 62 12.28 -4.77 7.04
C ALA A 62 12.94 -4.02 8.20
N ARG A 63 13.51 -4.73 9.18
CA ARG A 63 14.29 -4.09 10.27
C ARG A 63 15.45 -3.26 9.71
N ARG A 64 16.25 -3.82 8.78
CA ARG A 64 17.31 -3.08 8.06
C ARG A 64 16.75 -1.91 7.24
N ARG A 65 15.58 -2.05 6.58
CA ARG A 65 14.93 -0.98 5.80
C ARG A 65 14.37 0.16 6.65
N VAL A 66 13.90 -0.12 7.86
CA VAL A 66 13.42 0.91 8.81
C VAL A 66 14.62 1.68 9.38
N LEU A 67 15.73 0.99 9.69
CA LEU A 67 16.97 1.60 10.20
C LEU A 67 17.64 2.59 9.22
N THR A 68 17.30 2.57 7.91
CA THR A 68 17.75 3.62 6.97
C THR A 68 17.02 4.95 7.13
N VAL A 69 15.97 5.00 7.97
CA VAL A 69 15.15 6.21 8.23
C VAL A 69 15.15 6.54 9.71
N VAL A 70 14.71 5.61 10.57
CA VAL A 70 14.70 5.77 12.03
C VAL A 70 16.01 5.21 12.58
N LYS A 71 16.92 6.09 13.02
CA LYS A 71 18.25 5.70 13.50
C LYS A 71 18.26 5.14 14.92
N ASP A 72 17.25 5.47 15.72
CA ASP A 72 17.17 5.01 17.11
C ASP A 72 16.72 3.55 17.20
N LYS A 73 17.52 2.72 17.86
CA LYS A 73 17.26 1.29 18.05
C LYS A 73 16.11 1.04 19.04
N SER A 74 15.88 1.92 20.00
CA SER A 74 14.78 1.81 20.98
C SER A 74 13.42 2.00 20.29
N VAL A 75 13.27 3.09 19.53
CA VAL A 75 12.06 3.37 18.75
C VAL A 75 11.82 2.29 17.68
N VAL A 76 12.87 1.74 17.07
CA VAL A 76 12.74 0.57 16.16
C VAL A 76 12.38 -0.72 16.89
N HIS A 77 12.72 -0.88 18.17
CA HIS A 77 12.24 -2.00 18.98
C HIS A 77 10.72 -1.86 19.20
N THR A 78 10.26 -0.78 19.85
CA THR A 78 8.83 -0.48 20.12
C THR A 78 7.96 -0.52 18.87
N LEU A 79 8.47 -0.05 17.72
CA LEU A 79 7.75 -0.14 16.44
C LEU A 79 7.44 -1.59 16.02
N PHE A 80 8.32 -2.54 16.31
CA PHE A 80 8.17 -3.96 15.94
C PHE A 80 7.55 -4.83 17.05
N THR A 81 7.69 -4.46 18.33
CA THR A 81 7.19 -5.26 19.47
C THR A 81 5.81 -4.81 19.97
N GLU A 82 5.49 -3.53 19.89
CA GLU A 82 4.21 -2.98 20.40
C GLU A 82 3.31 -2.50 19.27
N ILE A 83 3.82 -1.60 18.42
CA ILE A 83 3.01 -0.90 17.41
C ILE A 83 2.59 -1.84 16.27
N ALA A 84 3.50 -2.65 15.74
CA ALA A 84 3.19 -3.56 14.64
C ALA A 84 2.19 -4.67 15.02
N PRO A 85 2.30 -5.37 16.17
CA PRO A 85 1.28 -6.33 16.60
C PRO A 85 -0.09 -5.69 16.86
N ALA A 86 -0.15 -4.54 17.55
CA ALA A 86 -1.39 -3.81 17.79
C ALA A 86 -2.11 -3.36 16.49
N LEU A 87 -1.39 -3.27 15.38
CA LEU A 87 -1.90 -2.90 14.06
C LEU A 87 -1.98 -4.08 13.08
N ALA A 88 -1.71 -5.32 13.51
CA ALA A 88 -1.58 -6.50 12.66
C ALA A 88 -2.81 -6.72 11.76
N GLU A 89 -4.01 -6.57 12.31
CA GLU A 89 -5.26 -6.82 11.60
C GLU A 89 -5.71 -5.72 10.63
N ARG A 90 -5.17 -4.51 10.77
CA ARG A 90 -5.60 -3.29 10.08
C ARG A 90 -4.89 -3.16 8.72
N ASN A 91 -5.63 -3.19 7.62
CA ASN A 91 -5.08 -3.14 6.26
C ASN A 91 -4.90 -1.69 5.77
N GLY A 92 -3.97 -0.94 6.39
CA GLY A 92 -3.69 0.46 6.07
C GLY A 92 -4.46 1.47 6.93
N GLY A 93 -4.20 2.77 6.72
CA GLY A 93 -4.83 3.82 7.53
C GLY A 93 -4.37 3.83 8.99
N TYR A 94 -3.08 3.54 9.22
CA TYR A 94 -2.48 3.38 10.55
C TYR A 94 -2.36 4.68 11.37
N THR A 95 -2.46 5.84 10.71
CA THR A 95 -2.30 7.16 11.33
C THR A 95 -3.51 8.05 11.05
N ARG A 96 -4.02 8.71 12.08
CA ARG A 96 -5.06 9.74 12.00
C ARG A 96 -4.42 11.13 11.98
N ILE A 97 -4.99 12.06 11.22
CA ILE A 97 -4.71 13.49 11.33
C ILE A 97 -5.97 14.19 11.84
N THR A 98 -5.85 14.91 12.95
CA THR A 98 -6.90 15.75 13.51
C THR A 98 -6.46 17.21 13.42
N LYS A 99 -7.21 18.05 12.72
CA LYS A 99 -6.92 19.49 12.62
C LYS A 99 -7.12 20.16 13.98
N ILE A 100 -6.30 21.17 14.27
CA ILE A 100 -6.39 22.02 15.46
C ILE A 100 -6.40 23.49 15.00
N GLY A 101 -6.85 24.41 15.86
CA GLY A 101 -6.77 25.85 15.61
C GLY A 101 -5.36 26.31 15.21
N PRO A 102 -5.26 27.42 14.46
CA PRO A 102 -3.98 27.88 13.93
C PRO A 102 -3.03 28.36 15.03
N ARG A 103 -1.73 28.33 14.75
CA ARG A 103 -0.70 28.79 15.67
C ARG A 103 -0.73 30.31 15.83
N LYS A 104 -0.79 30.79 17.08
CA LYS A 104 -0.59 32.21 17.43
C LYS A 104 0.81 32.67 16.97
N GLY A 105 0.86 33.79 16.26
CA GLY A 105 2.09 34.36 15.69
C GLY A 105 2.07 34.32 14.16
N ASP A 106 2.22 33.14 13.55
CA ASP A 106 2.30 32.97 12.10
C ASP A 106 1.01 32.45 11.44
N ASN A 107 -0.07 32.26 12.22
CA ASN A 107 -1.36 31.72 11.81
C ASN A 107 -1.28 30.34 11.10
N ALA A 108 -0.19 29.60 11.30
CA ALA A 108 0.04 28.35 10.58
C ALA A 108 -0.98 27.28 11.01
N PRO A 109 -1.65 26.58 10.06
CA PRO A 109 -2.62 25.55 10.39
C PRO A 109 -1.94 24.37 11.08
N LEU A 110 -2.35 24.07 12.31
CA LEU A 110 -1.85 22.96 13.10
C LEU A 110 -2.71 21.70 12.93
N ALA A 111 -2.08 20.55 13.12
CA ALA A 111 -2.75 19.29 13.23
C ALA A 111 -1.97 18.35 14.17
N VAL A 112 -2.70 17.54 14.93
CA VAL A 112 -2.13 16.37 15.59
C VAL A 112 -2.12 15.22 14.60
N ILE A 113 -1.01 14.48 14.56
CA ILE A 113 -0.91 13.18 13.90
C ILE A 113 -0.63 12.12 14.97
N GLU A 114 -1.43 11.05 14.94
CA GLU A 114 -1.50 10.03 16.00
C GLU A 114 -1.65 8.63 15.41
N ILE A 115 -1.12 7.62 16.10
CA ILE A 115 -1.25 6.20 15.72
C ILE A 115 -2.64 5.70 16.16
N VAL A 116 -3.37 5.05 15.25
CA VAL A 116 -4.73 4.56 15.50
C VAL A 116 -4.69 3.28 16.35
N ARG A 117 -4.69 3.45 17.68
CA ARG A 117 -4.75 2.33 18.65
C ARG A 117 -6.15 1.72 18.84
N GLU A 118 -7.19 2.35 18.30
CA GLU A 118 -8.54 1.78 18.27
C GLU A 118 -8.60 0.50 17.41
N PRO A 119 -9.38 -0.52 17.79
CA PRO A 119 -9.63 -1.68 16.94
C PRO A 119 -10.37 -1.29 15.64
N LEU A 120 -10.47 -2.23 14.70
CA LEU A 120 -11.33 -2.06 13.53
C LEU A 120 -12.80 -1.98 13.97
N SER A 121 -13.59 -1.10 13.36
CA SER A 121 -15.03 -1.05 13.69
C SER A 121 -15.73 -2.31 13.19
N PRO A 122 -16.81 -2.78 13.84
CA PRO A 122 -17.46 -4.04 13.47
C PRO A 122 -17.93 -4.08 12.01
N LYS A 123 -18.33 -2.94 11.43
CA LYS A 123 -18.63 -2.83 9.98
C LYS A 123 -17.42 -3.16 9.09
N GLN A 124 -16.20 -2.80 9.50
CA GLN A 124 -14.97 -3.12 8.78
C GLN A 124 -14.52 -4.58 9.00
N ALA A 125 -14.81 -5.17 10.17
CA ALA A 125 -14.63 -6.60 10.41
C ALA A 125 -15.55 -7.45 9.51
N VAL A 126 -16.85 -7.14 9.46
CA VAL A 126 -17.83 -7.83 8.60
C VAL A 126 -17.44 -7.77 7.11
N VAL A 127 -16.95 -6.62 6.61
CA VAL A 127 -16.46 -6.53 5.21
C VAL A 127 -15.20 -7.38 4.98
N LYS A 128 -14.31 -7.50 5.97
CA LYS A 128 -13.11 -8.36 5.93
C LYS A 128 -13.46 -9.85 5.96
N GLU A 129 -14.54 -10.23 6.65
CA GLU A 129 -15.06 -11.61 6.65
C GLU A 129 -15.80 -11.94 5.35
N ALA A 130 -16.67 -11.04 4.88
CA ALA A 130 -17.40 -11.21 3.62
C ALA A 130 -16.44 -11.36 2.43
N THR A 131 -15.44 -10.48 2.29
CA THR A 131 -14.43 -10.58 1.21
C THR A 131 -13.60 -11.85 1.31
N LYS A 132 -13.25 -12.30 2.53
CA LYS A 132 -12.56 -13.59 2.75
C LYS A 132 -13.45 -14.80 2.41
N ALA A 133 -14.76 -14.71 2.61
CA ALA A 133 -15.71 -15.74 2.21
C ALA A 133 -15.85 -15.82 0.68
N THR A 134 -16.05 -14.68 0.00
CA THR A 134 -16.11 -14.63 -1.48
C THR A 134 -14.83 -15.15 -2.12
N ALA A 135 -13.65 -14.74 -1.61
CA ALA A 135 -12.36 -15.23 -2.10
C ALA A 135 -12.12 -16.73 -1.84
N LYS A 136 -12.83 -17.34 -0.88
CA LYS A 136 -12.81 -18.80 -0.63
C LYS A 136 -13.86 -19.56 -1.47
N ALA A 137 -14.87 -18.88 -2.00
CA ALA A 137 -15.89 -19.46 -2.88
C ALA A 137 -15.44 -19.48 -4.36
N ALA A 138 -14.73 -18.44 -4.82
CA ALA A 138 -14.25 -18.32 -6.20
C ALA A 138 -13.45 -19.52 -6.76
N PRO A 139 -12.47 -20.14 -6.05
CA PRO A 139 -11.65 -21.23 -6.60
C PRO A 139 -12.38 -22.59 -6.73
N LYS A 140 -13.71 -22.59 -6.78
CA LYS A 140 -14.56 -23.74 -7.11
C LYS A 140 -15.29 -23.63 -8.45
N ALA A 141 -15.19 -22.50 -9.16
CA ALA A 141 -15.83 -22.32 -10.47
C ALA A 141 -15.01 -22.98 -11.60
N GLU A 142 -13.76 -22.54 -11.79
CA GLU A 142 -12.89 -22.96 -12.92
C GLU A 142 -12.74 -24.49 -13.03
N LYS A 143 -12.71 -25.21 -11.90
CA LYS A 143 -12.58 -26.69 -11.87
C LYS A 143 -13.83 -27.49 -12.27
N VAL A 144 -14.86 -26.86 -12.82
CA VAL A 144 -16.07 -27.53 -13.33
C VAL A 144 -16.21 -27.39 -14.85
N GLU A 145 -15.53 -26.42 -15.48
CA GLU A 145 -15.69 -26.16 -16.92
C GLU A 145 -14.77 -27.03 -17.78
N ASP A 146 -13.49 -27.21 -17.42
CA ASP A 146 -12.56 -28.13 -18.13
C ASP A 146 -13.17 -29.54 -18.29
N ALA A 147 -13.80 -30.05 -17.23
CA ALA A 147 -14.38 -31.38 -17.15
C ALA A 147 -15.66 -31.59 -17.98
N LYS A 148 -16.14 -30.56 -18.72
CA LYS A 148 -17.31 -30.69 -19.62
C LYS A 148 -17.03 -30.29 -21.07
N VAL A 149 -15.83 -29.80 -21.40
CA VAL A 149 -15.46 -29.49 -22.79
C VAL A 149 -14.96 -30.74 -23.52
N GLU A 150 -14.21 -31.63 -22.88
CA GLU A 150 -13.65 -32.83 -23.55
C GLU A 150 -14.70 -33.83 -24.05
N GLU A 151 -15.88 -33.91 -23.42
CA GLU A 151 -16.94 -34.87 -23.80
C GLU A 151 -17.89 -34.34 -24.90
N ALA A 152 -17.82 -33.04 -25.24
CA ALA A 152 -18.80 -32.36 -26.10
C ALA A 152 -18.33 -32.04 -27.53
N VAL A 153 -17.04 -32.27 -27.85
CA VAL A 153 -16.43 -31.85 -29.13
C VAL A 153 -16.26 -33.01 -30.13
N ALA A 154 -16.69 -34.22 -29.76
CA ALA A 154 -16.38 -35.44 -30.51
C ALA A 154 -17.38 -35.83 -31.64
N GLU A 155 -18.60 -35.29 -31.66
CA GLU A 155 -19.68 -35.84 -32.52
C GLU A 155 -20.19 -34.90 -33.65
N ASP A 156 -19.91 -33.59 -33.63
CA ASP A 156 -20.75 -32.61 -34.37
C ASP A 156 -19.98 -31.66 -35.34
N VAL A 157 -18.96 -32.17 -36.03
CA VAL A 157 -18.26 -31.43 -37.12
C VAL A 157 -17.90 -32.33 -38.31
N VAL A 158 -18.90 -32.88 -39.00
CA VAL A 158 -18.73 -33.51 -40.33
C VAL A 158 -19.91 -33.19 -41.25
N GLU A 159 -19.98 -31.96 -41.80
CA GLU A 159 -20.48 -31.72 -43.16
C GLU A 159 -20.19 -30.29 -43.67
N ASP A 160 -20.19 -30.16 -45.00
CA ASP A 160 -20.23 -28.98 -45.89
C ASP A 160 -19.11 -27.88 -45.93
N ALA A 161 -18.58 -27.75 -47.14
CA ALA A 161 -17.86 -26.63 -47.78
C ALA A 161 -18.20 -26.74 -49.30
N PRO A 162 -18.10 -25.72 -50.20
CA PRO A 162 -17.08 -24.64 -50.34
C PRO A 162 -17.74 -23.22 -50.49
N VAL A 163 -17.36 -22.14 -51.23
CA VAL A 163 -16.43 -21.82 -52.36
C VAL A 163 -15.94 -20.35 -52.30
N ALA A 164 -14.61 -20.13 -52.32
CA ALA A 164 -13.84 -18.98 -52.86
C ALA A 164 -14.19 -17.52 -52.41
N ASP A 165 -13.44 -16.45 -52.76
CA ASP A 165 -12.18 -16.27 -53.52
C ASP A 165 -11.39 -15.03 -52.99
N GLU A 166 -10.32 -14.66 -53.70
CA GLU A 166 -9.49 -13.44 -53.67
C GLU A 166 -8.48 -13.21 -52.53
N ALA A 167 -7.21 -13.07 -52.96
CA ALA A 167 -6.08 -12.51 -52.24
C ALA A 167 -5.60 -11.24 -53.01
N PRO A 168 -4.68 -10.42 -52.44
CA PRO A 168 -3.28 -10.69 -52.75
C PRO A 168 -2.27 -10.43 -51.61
N ALA A 169 -1.03 -10.82 -51.88
CA ALA A 169 0.12 -10.77 -50.99
C ALA A 169 0.67 -9.35 -50.72
N GLU A 170 1.49 -9.22 -49.66
CA GLU A 170 2.95 -9.17 -49.86
C GLU A 170 3.72 -9.67 -48.62
N ASP A 171 4.88 -10.27 -48.86
CA ASP A 171 5.81 -10.85 -47.88
C ASP A 171 7.16 -10.12 -47.99
N LYS A 172 7.70 -9.63 -46.85
CA LYS A 172 9.14 -9.60 -46.50
C LYS A 172 9.35 -9.47 -44.99
N ALA A 173 10.21 -10.30 -44.41
CA ALA A 173 11.56 -9.87 -43.98
C ALA A 173 12.22 -10.90 -43.03
N ASP A 174 13.17 -11.66 -43.55
CA ASP A 174 14.07 -12.51 -42.78
C ASP A 174 15.48 -11.87 -42.66
N ASP A 175 16.19 -12.20 -41.58
CA ASP A 175 17.65 -12.18 -41.39
C ASP A 175 18.54 -11.03 -41.97
N LYS A 176 19.14 -10.19 -41.09
CA LYS A 176 20.63 -10.14 -40.92
C LYS A 176 21.22 -9.16 -39.89
N ALA A 177 22.43 -9.56 -39.46
CA ALA A 177 23.56 -8.80 -38.86
C ALA A 177 23.50 -8.44 -37.36
#